data_AF-A0A7R9WNL1-F1
#
_entry.id   AF-A0A7R9WNL1-F1
#
_cell.length_a   1.000
_cell.length_b   1.000
_cell.length_c   1.000
_cell.angle_alpha   90.00
_cell.angle_beta   90.00
_cell.angle_gamma   90.00
#
_symmetry.space_group_name_H-M   'P 1'
#
loop_
_entity.id
_entity.type
_entity.pdbx_description
1 polymer ?
#
loop_
_entity_poly.entity_id
_entity_poly.type
_entity_poly.pdbx_seq_one_letter_code
_entity_poly.pdbx_strand_id
1 'polypeptide(L)'
;LDLAVKEELLQQVSSDDNGTSKGPVHDVHITYSGNDHSPNVGSSNVGPDVSASSGIMYTDRSDVTFRFVHDRVQQAAFSLIPPGDELDRMKHRIGKYLIEIASDPELGEDWMWFVAADHLENVSLLTASEAIIPPIDLIRLNLKVGLLAVGMAAFVPAAKYLNRALTNLEIKIADPWRTQYDLCMEVYRSLSEVELTLGNYEKGSMLCRAVIDNSGDSIENVIQVNSSLVMALSRLERSGEAMKLDLQSLKMLGTFPMRNHLLLALRDFSKVKKYFAKHTDEHVLNLPQMTDPKIKMTMTILFFLIDVAYHAGCKGTMILAMVRQIRLMLKHGLCAEGAYALTAAGSIAISVFKNVELSKRLCGLSR
;
A
#
# COMPACT_ATOMS: atom_id res chain seq x y z
N LEU A 1 -27.38 8.28 -34.71
CA LEU A 1 -26.39 8.89 -35.63
C LEU A 1 -25.05 8.26 -35.27
N ASP A 2 -24.80 7.02 -35.64
CA ASP A 2 -24.66 6.38 -36.97
C ASP A 2 -23.18 6.25 -37.32
N LEU A 3 -22.82 5.09 -37.86
CA LEU A 3 -21.48 4.47 -37.94
C LEU A 3 -20.41 5.29 -38.69
N ALA A 4 -20.75 6.45 -39.24
CA ALA A 4 -19.84 7.32 -39.98
C ALA A 4 -18.79 8.04 -39.12
N VAL A 5 -19.09 8.30 -37.83
CA VAL A 5 -18.15 9.00 -36.92
C VAL A 5 -16.95 8.12 -36.52
N LYS A 6 -17.05 6.80 -36.70
CA LYS A 6 -16.01 5.85 -36.29
C LYS A 6 -14.86 5.74 -37.29
N GLU A 7 -15.09 6.05 -38.57
CA GLU A 7 -14.04 5.97 -39.61
C GLU A 7 -13.18 7.24 -39.70
N GLU A 8 -13.72 8.41 -39.30
CA GLU A 8 -13.00 9.68 -39.41
C GLU A 8 -11.95 9.88 -38.29
N LEU A 9 -12.15 9.24 -37.13
CA LEU A 9 -11.23 9.30 -35.98
C LEU A 9 -9.99 8.40 -36.12
N LEU A 10 -10.02 7.39 -37.00
CA LEU A 10 -8.89 6.46 -37.19
C LEU A 10 -7.79 7.00 -38.11
N GLN A 11 -8.01 8.09 -38.84
CA GLN A 11 -7.01 8.67 -39.76
C GLN A 11 -6.14 9.78 -39.15
N GLN A 12 -6.46 10.31 -37.97
CA GLN A 12 -5.72 11.44 -37.38
C GLN A 12 -4.68 11.07 -36.32
N VAL A 13 -4.45 9.78 -36.04
CA VAL A 13 -3.45 9.31 -35.05
C VAL A 13 -2.02 9.23 -35.64
N SER A 14 -1.81 9.64 -36.90
CA SER A 14 -0.51 9.54 -37.59
C SER A 14 0.13 10.90 -37.86
N SER A 15 0.45 11.68 -36.84
CA SER A 15 1.57 12.63 -36.90
C SER A 15 1.78 13.34 -35.56
N ASP A 16 3.05 13.43 -35.20
CA ASP A 16 3.64 14.40 -34.28
C ASP A 16 3.75 13.98 -32.81
N ASP A 17 4.66 13.04 -32.65
CA ASP A 17 5.61 12.97 -31.54
C ASP A 17 6.56 14.18 -31.58
N ASN A 18 6.59 14.99 -30.52
CA ASN A 18 7.80 15.73 -30.09
C ASN A 18 7.62 16.31 -28.69
N GLY A 19 8.40 15.75 -27.76
CA GLY A 19 8.29 16.02 -26.33
C GLY A 19 8.74 17.40 -25.88
N THR A 20 8.23 17.81 -24.72
CA THR A 20 9.01 18.44 -23.65
C THR A 20 8.22 18.36 -22.34
N SER A 21 8.89 17.90 -21.29
CA SER A 21 8.33 17.56 -19.99
C SER A 21 7.86 18.78 -19.18
N LYS A 22 6.57 18.84 -18.86
CA LYS A 22 5.98 19.42 -17.64
C LYS A 22 4.78 18.56 -17.24
N GLY A 23 4.63 18.21 -15.96
CA GLY A 23 3.63 17.27 -15.45
C GLY A 23 2.18 17.64 -15.82
N PRO A 24 1.25 16.67 -15.86
CA PRO A 24 -0.05 16.87 -16.52
C PRO A 24 -0.92 17.81 -15.70
N VAL A 25 -1.35 18.88 -16.35
CA VAL A 25 -2.43 19.76 -15.91
C VAL A 25 -3.66 19.28 -16.69
N HIS A 26 -4.69 18.82 -15.98
CA HIS A 26 -5.83 18.15 -16.61
C HIS A 26 -6.64 19.09 -17.51
N ASP A 27 -6.66 18.79 -18.81
CA ASP A 27 -7.49 19.46 -19.81
C ASP A 27 -8.81 18.71 -19.98
N VAL A 28 -9.93 19.39 -19.76
CA VAL A 28 -11.27 18.86 -20.07
C VAL A 28 -11.74 19.53 -21.36
N HIS A 29 -11.76 18.79 -22.46
CA HIS A 29 -12.30 19.27 -23.73
C HIS A 29 -13.83 19.29 -23.70
N ILE A 30 -14.42 20.48 -23.81
CA ILE A 30 -15.86 20.65 -24.05
C ILE A 30 -16.02 21.38 -25.37
N THR A 31 -16.29 20.64 -26.45
CA THR A 31 -16.58 21.24 -27.77
C THR A 31 -18.05 21.66 -27.86
N TYR A 32 -18.30 22.96 -28.10
CA TYR A 32 -19.61 23.51 -28.42
C TYR A 32 -19.67 23.82 -29.93
N SER A 33 -20.55 23.15 -30.67
CA SER A 33 -20.83 23.48 -32.08
C SER A 33 -21.95 24.52 -32.15
N GLY A 34 -21.59 25.80 -32.20
CA GLY A 34 -22.53 26.87 -32.50
C GLY A 34 -22.67 27.04 -34.01
N ASN A 35 -23.74 26.54 -34.60
CA ASN A 35 -24.16 26.95 -35.95
C ASN A 35 -25.62 27.43 -35.87
N ASP A 36 -25.80 28.69 -35.48
CA ASP A 36 -27.08 29.38 -35.48
C ASP A 36 -27.29 30.07 -36.84
N HIS A 37 -28.29 29.59 -37.58
CA HIS A 37 -29.01 30.39 -38.55
C HIS A 37 -30.50 30.30 -38.25
N SER A 38 -30.98 31.12 -37.30
CA SER A 38 -32.37 31.60 -37.23
C SER A 38 -32.47 32.80 -36.28
N PRO A 39 -33.12 33.92 -36.68
CA PRO A 39 -33.24 35.10 -35.82
C PRO A 39 -34.46 35.01 -34.91
N ASN A 40 -34.33 35.61 -33.72
CA ASN A 40 -35.35 35.93 -32.72
C ASN A 40 -35.93 34.78 -31.87
N VAL A 41 -35.31 34.53 -30.69
CA VAL A 41 -35.94 34.75 -29.37
C VAL A 41 -34.82 35.11 -28.38
N GLY A 42 -35.00 36.15 -27.58
CA GLY A 42 -34.01 36.60 -26.59
C GLY A 42 -33.67 35.52 -25.56
N SER A 43 -32.46 34.97 -25.66
CA SER A 43 -31.77 34.29 -24.57
C SER A 43 -30.46 35.04 -24.30
N SER A 44 -30.26 35.41 -23.05
CA SER A 44 -29.03 35.99 -22.54
C SER A 44 -27.92 34.93 -22.54
N ASN A 45 -27.34 34.68 -23.72
CA ASN A 45 -26.14 33.89 -23.93
C ASN A 45 -24.91 34.70 -23.50
N VAL A 46 -24.62 34.70 -22.20
CA VAL A 46 -23.47 35.45 -21.64
C VAL A 46 -22.62 34.60 -20.68
N GLY A 47 -22.67 33.26 -20.78
CA GLY A 47 -22.04 32.35 -19.81
C GLY A 47 -20.50 32.31 -19.84
N PRO A 48 -19.84 32.12 -21.00
CA PRO A 48 -18.38 31.93 -21.04
C PRO A 48 -17.59 33.26 -21.01
N ASP A 49 -18.07 34.28 -21.73
CA ASP A 49 -17.37 35.57 -21.86
C ASP A 49 -17.38 36.41 -20.57
N VAL A 50 -18.46 36.33 -19.78
CA VAL A 50 -18.49 36.96 -18.44
C VAL A 50 -17.60 36.20 -17.45
N SER A 51 -17.48 34.89 -17.59
CA SER A 51 -16.61 34.07 -16.71
C SER A 51 -15.12 34.27 -17.01
N ALA A 52 -14.76 34.48 -18.27
CA ALA A 52 -13.40 34.82 -18.70
C ALA A 52 -13.00 36.25 -18.28
N SER A 53 -13.91 37.22 -18.42
CA SER A 53 -13.67 38.60 -18.00
C SER A 53 -13.67 38.81 -16.47
N SER A 54 -14.23 37.87 -15.71
CA SER A 54 -14.23 37.88 -14.24
C SER A 54 -13.03 37.15 -13.60
N GLY A 55 -12.12 36.57 -14.40
CA GLY A 55 -10.96 35.81 -13.90
C GLY A 55 -11.28 34.44 -13.30
N ILE A 56 -12.50 33.92 -13.55
CA ILE A 56 -12.97 32.62 -13.05
C ILE A 56 -12.50 31.48 -13.97
N MET A 57 -12.33 31.80 -15.24
CA MET A 57 -11.70 30.96 -16.26
C MET A 57 -10.75 31.83 -17.08
N TYR A 58 -9.80 31.22 -17.79
CA TYR A 58 -9.07 31.90 -18.86
C TYR A 58 -9.15 31.06 -20.13
N THR A 59 -9.09 31.74 -21.28
CA THR A 59 -9.12 31.13 -22.62
C THR A 59 -7.70 30.99 -23.13
N ASP A 60 -7.27 29.81 -23.56
CA ASP A 60 -6.06 29.72 -24.39
C ASP A 60 -6.40 30.23 -25.80
N ARG A 61 -5.53 31.05 -26.40
CA ARG A 61 -5.86 31.82 -27.62
C ARG A 61 -5.80 31.00 -28.92
N SER A 62 -5.67 29.69 -28.83
CA SER A 62 -5.62 28.81 -30.01
C SER A 62 -6.62 27.65 -30.01
N ASP A 63 -7.30 27.35 -28.91
CA ASP A 63 -8.36 26.34 -28.86
C ASP A 63 -9.37 26.67 -27.75
N VAL A 64 -10.65 26.37 -27.98
CA VAL A 64 -11.75 26.67 -27.04
C VAL A 64 -11.71 25.70 -25.86
N THR A 65 -10.68 25.83 -25.02
CA THR A 65 -10.51 25.12 -23.75
C THR A 65 -10.71 26.09 -22.59
N PHE A 66 -11.60 25.72 -21.67
CA PHE A 66 -11.88 26.50 -20.46
C PHE A 66 -11.36 25.75 -19.25
N ARG A 67 -10.50 26.40 -18.45
CA ARG A 67 -9.88 25.82 -17.25
C ARG A 67 -10.42 26.49 -15.98
N PHE A 68 -10.82 25.69 -14.99
CA PHE A 68 -11.12 26.18 -13.65
C PHE A 68 -9.83 26.46 -12.89
N VAL A 69 -9.72 27.65 -12.31
CA VAL A 69 -8.44 28.13 -11.76
C VAL A 69 -8.12 27.54 -10.37
N HIS A 70 -9.12 27.20 -9.54
CA HIS A 70 -8.92 26.69 -8.17
C HIS A 70 -10.08 25.83 -7.64
N ASP A 71 -9.81 24.94 -6.66
CA ASP A 71 -10.79 24.17 -5.86
C ASP A 71 -11.99 25.00 -5.36
N ARG A 72 -11.80 26.31 -5.16
CA ARG A 72 -12.85 27.24 -4.76
C ARG A 72 -13.97 27.40 -5.79
N VAL A 73 -13.69 27.21 -7.08
CA VAL A 73 -14.73 27.27 -8.13
C VAL A 73 -15.55 25.98 -8.13
N GLN A 74 -14.92 24.83 -7.87
CA GLN A 74 -15.63 23.57 -7.65
C GLN A 74 -16.50 23.64 -6.39
N GLN A 75 -15.97 24.16 -5.28
CA GLN A 75 -16.74 24.41 -4.06
C GLN A 75 -17.90 25.40 -4.29
N ALA A 76 -17.68 26.45 -5.08
CA ALA A 76 -18.74 27.39 -5.45
C ALA A 76 -19.82 26.70 -6.29
N ALA A 77 -19.46 25.91 -7.30
CA ALA A 77 -20.40 25.15 -8.11
C ALA A 77 -21.23 24.16 -7.27
N PHE A 78 -20.61 23.44 -6.33
CA PHE A 78 -21.33 22.57 -5.40
C PHE A 78 -22.22 23.35 -4.41
N SER A 79 -21.81 24.56 -4.00
CA SER A 79 -22.62 25.41 -3.11
C SER A 79 -23.89 25.97 -3.75
N LEU A 80 -23.96 25.96 -5.09
CA LEU A 80 -25.15 26.38 -5.85
C LEU A 80 -26.23 25.29 -5.90
N ILE A 81 -25.89 24.05 -5.53
CA ILE A 81 -26.86 22.94 -5.48
C ILE A 81 -27.34 22.81 -4.04
N PRO A 82 -28.66 22.96 -3.78
CA PRO A 82 -29.19 22.80 -2.44
C PRO A 82 -28.78 21.44 -1.83
N PRO A 83 -28.43 21.41 -0.53
CA PRO A 83 -28.16 20.14 0.14
C PRO A 83 -29.42 19.25 0.10
N GLY A 84 -29.23 17.97 -0.17
CA GLY A 84 -30.31 16.99 -0.31
C GLY A 84 -30.06 16.00 -1.46
N ASP A 85 -31.08 15.20 -1.77
CA ASP A 85 -30.95 14.03 -2.65
C ASP A 85 -30.42 14.33 -4.04
N GLU A 86 -30.64 15.54 -4.57
CA GLU A 86 -30.15 15.93 -5.90
C GLU A 86 -28.62 16.07 -5.92
N LEU A 87 -28.04 16.73 -4.91
CA LEU A 87 -26.61 16.84 -4.74
C LEU A 87 -25.97 15.46 -4.56
N ASP A 88 -26.62 14.57 -3.79
CA ASP A 88 -26.12 13.22 -3.54
C ASP A 88 -26.18 12.34 -4.80
N ARG A 89 -27.27 12.42 -5.59
CA ARG A 89 -27.36 11.74 -6.89
C ARG A 89 -26.29 12.24 -7.86
N MET A 90 -26.03 13.55 -7.89
CA MET A 90 -25.00 14.11 -8.74
C MET A 90 -23.60 13.64 -8.31
N LYS A 91 -23.27 13.71 -7.02
CA LYS A 91 -22.01 13.18 -6.47
C LYS A 91 -21.84 11.70 -6.81
N HIS A 92 -22.90 10.90 -6.69
CA HIS A 92 -22.87 9.50 -7.11
C HIS A 92 -22.54 9.30 -8.58
N ARG A 93 -23.16 10.09 -9.46
CA ARG A 93 -22.91 10.01 -10.91
C ARG A 93 -21.48 10.39 -11.25
N ILE A 94 -20.96 11.46 -10.63
CA ILE A 94 -19.56 11.89 -10.78
C ILE A 94 -18.63 10.79 -10.27
N GLY A 95 -18.85 10.28 -9.06
CA GLY A 95 -18.02 9.23 -8.48
C GLY A 95 -17.98 7.96 -9.31
N LYS A 96 -19.14 7.50 -9.81
CA LYS A 96 -19.21 6.34 -10.72
C LYS A 96 -18.45 6.58 -12.03
N TYR A 97 -18.67 7.73 -12.66
CA TYR A 97 -17.99 8.09 -13.90
C TYR A 97 -16.46 8.15 -13.73
N LEU A 98 -16.00 8.70 -12.60
CA LEU A 98 -14.58 8.73 -12.27
C LEU A 98 -13.99 7.32 -12.05
N ILE A 99 -14.73 6.38 -11.45
CA ILE A 99 -14.28 4.98 -11.35
C ILE A 99 -14.09 4.36 -12.73
N GLU A 100 -15.02 4.62 -13.66
CA GLU A 100 -14.97 4.09 -15.02
C GLU A 100 -13.73 4.60 -15.76
N ILE A 101 -13.44 5.91 -15.70
CA ILE A 101 -12.23 6.49 -16.29
C ILE A 101 -10.97 6.00 -15.58
N ALA A 102 -10.96 5.98 -14.25
CA ALA A 102 -9.79 5.60 -13.47
C ALA A 102 -9.39 4.12 -13.67
N SER A 103 -10.32 3.31 -14.20
CA SER A 103 -10.08 1.90 -14.55
C SER A 103 -9.50 1.72 -15.96
N ASP A 104 -9.53 2.76 -16.79
CA ASP A 104 -8.97 2.74 -18.14
C ASP A 104 -7.43 2.83 -18.07
N PRO A 105 -6.67 1.91 -18.69
CA PRO A 105 -5.21 1.95 -18.64
C PRO A 105 -4.56 3.14 -19.34
N GLU A 106 -5.25 3.77 -20.30
CA GLU A 106 -4.73 4.89 -21.09
C GLU A 106 -5.12 6.25 -20.49
N LEU A 107 -6.28 6.33 -19.83
CA LEU A 107 -6.82 7.57 -19.29
C LEU A 107 -6.79 7.65 -17.75
N GLY A 108 -6.66 6.51 -17.07
CA GLY A 108 -6.83 6.41 -15.64
C GLY A 108 -5.64 6.97 -14.87
N GLU A 109 -5.94 7.82 -13.88
CA GLU A 109 -4.94 8.36 -12.97
C GLU A 109 -5.34 8.15 -11.50
N ASP A 110 -4.33 8.00 -10.62
CA ASP A 110 -4.56 7.66 -9.21
C ASP A 110 -5.46 8.66 -8.47
N TRP A 111 -5.32 9.96 -8.74
CA TRP A 111 -6.12 11.01 -8.09
C TRP A 111 -7.63 10.84 -8.32
N MET A 112 -8.02 10.26 -9.46
CA MET A 112 -9.44 10.04 -9.80
C MET A 112 -10.10 9.07 -8.82
N TRP A 113 -9.36 8.06 -8.35
CA TRP A 113 -9.84 7.12 -7.33
C TRP A 113 -10.15 7.82 -6.00
N PHE A 114 -9.31 8.77 -5.58
CA PHE A 114 -9.52 9.55 -4.36
C PHE A 114 -10.77 10.42 -4.47
N VAL A 115 -10.93 11.14 -5.59
CA VAL A 115 -12.08 12.02 -5.83
C VAL A 115 -13.37 11.20 -5.92
N ALA A 116 -13.33 10.04 -6.59
CA ALA A 116 -14.46 9.12 -6.63
C ALA A 116 -14.88 8.64 -5.23
N ALA A 117 -13.93 8.20 -4.40
CA ALA A 117 -14.21 7.74 -3.04
C ALA A 117 -14.82 8.84 -2.16
N ASP A 118 -14.32 10.07 -2.25
CA ASP A 118 -14.87 11.19 -1.48
C ASP A 118 -16.28 11.61 -1.95
N HIS A 119 -16.59 11.49 -3.25
CA HIS A 119 -17.94 11.71 -3.76
C HIS A 119 -18.94 10.63 -3.34
N LEU A 120 -18.50 9.38 -3.26
CA LEU A 120 -19.38 8.23 -2.96
C LEU A 120 -19.60 7.97 -1.47
N GLU A 121 -18.73 8.50 -0.59
CA GLU A 121 -18.86 8.29 0.87
C GLU A 121 -20.10 8.98 1.47
N ASN A 122 -20.52 10.13 0.92
CA ASN A 122 -21.49 11.03 1.56
C ASN A 122 -22.97 10.62 1.37
N VAL A 123 -23.25 9.41 0.90
CA VAL A 123 -24.60 9.06 0.41
C VAL A 123 -25.28 8.04 1.31
N SER A 124 -25.23 8.33 2.61
CA SER A 124 -26.00 7.64 3.64
C SER A 124 -27.52 7.81 3.51
N LEU A 125 -28.01 8.59 2.54
CA LEU A 125 -29.41 9.00 2.42
C LEU A 125 -30.17 8.38 1.24
N LEU A 126 -29.49 7.76 0.27
CA LEU A 126 -30.21 6.99 -0.76
C LEU A 126 -30.61 5.65 -0.14
N THR A 127 -31.90 5.34 -0.21
CA THR A 127 -32.39 4.00 0.15
C THR A 127 -31.61 2.96 -0.65
N ALA A 128 -31.49 1.71 -0.17
CA ALA A 128 -30.76 0.66 -0.89
C ALA A 128 -31.23 0.45 -2.35
N SER A 129 -32.46 0.90 -2.67
CA SER A 129 -33.05 0.91 -4.01
C SER A 129 -32.51 2.01 -4.94
N GLU A 130 -31.88 3.06 -4.41
CA GLU A 130 -31.41 4.24 -5.15
C GLU A 130 -29.88 4.35 -5.18
N ALA A 131 -29.18 3.48 -4.45
CA ALA A 131 -27.73 3.40 -4.49
C ALA A 131 -27.25 2.98 -5.89
N ILE A 132 -26.53 3.88 -6.57
CA ILE A 132 -26.01 3.69 -7.92
C ILE A 132 -24.89 2.63 -7.98
N ILE A 133 -24.24 2.34 -6.84
CA ILE A 133 -23.25 1.26 -6.71
C ILE A 133 -23.58 0.34 -5.52
N PRO A 134 -23.27 -0.97 -5.60
CA PRO A 134 -23.37 -1.89 -4.48
C PRO A 134 -22.51 -1.47 -3.27
N PRO A 135 -22.96 -1.71 -2.02
CA PRO A 135 -22.16 -1.46 -0.82
C PRO A 135 -20.76 -2.08 -0.83
N ILE A 136 -20.64 -3.29 -1.39
CA ILE A 136 -19.38 -4.02 -1.47
C ILE A 136 -18.34 -3.30 -2.36
N ASP A 137 -18.80 -2.62 -3.41
CA ASP A 137 -17.91 -1.91 -4.33
C ASP A 137 -17.41 -0.61 -3.71
N LEU A 138 -18.21 0.04 -2.86
CA LEU A 138 -17.76 1.18 -2.05
C LEU A 138 -16.68 0.77 -1.03
N ILE A 139 -16.82 -0.40 -0.40
CA ILE A 139 -15.82 -0.93 0.53
C ILE A 139 -14.51 -1.21 -0.22
N ARG A 140 -14.59 -1.86 -1.38
CA ARG A 140 -13.42 -2.15 -2.25
C ARG A 140 -12.75 -0.87 -2.75
N LEU A 141 -13.53 0.14 -3.10
CA LEU A 141 -13.01 1.45 -3.51
C LEU A 141 -12.22 2.10 -2.37
N ASN A 142 -12.81 2.17 -1.17
CA ASN A 142 -12.14 2.73 0.00
C ASN A 142 -10.87 1.93 0.38
N LEU A 143 -10.89 0.60 0.26
CA LEU A 143 -9.70 -0.23 0.43
C LEU A 143 -8.62 0.12 -0.60
N LYS A 144 -8.97 0.17 -1.89
CA LYS A 144 -8.05 0.51 -2.98
C LYS A 144 -7.40 1.87 -2.76
N VAL A 145 -8.20 2.90 -2.47
CA VAL A 145 -7.70 4.26 -2.22
C VAL A 145 -6.83 4.31 -0.97
N GLY A 146 -7.20 3.56 0.07
CA GLY A 146 -6.38 3.37 1.27
C GLY A 146 -4.99 2.80 0.94
N LEU A 147 -4.94 1.74 0.13
CA LEU A 147 -3.68 1.12 -0.29
C LEU A 147 -2.85 2.00 -1.23
N LEU A 148 -3.48 2.75 -2.14
CA LEU A 148 -2.79 3.76 -2.96
C LEU A 148 -2.14 4.82 -2.07
N ALA A 149 -2.87 5.32 -1.06
CA ALA A 149 -2.33 6.28 -0.11
C ALA A 149 -1.13 5.70 0.68
N VAL A 150 -1.15 4.42 1.05
CA VAL A 150 0.01 3.74 1.65
C VAL A 150 1.20 3.74 0.69
N GLY A 151 0.98 3.42 -0.60
CA GLY A 151 2.04 3.46 -1.63
C GLY A 151 2.66 4.85 -1.81
N MET A 152 1.89 5.91 -1.55
CA MET A 152 2.34 7.30 -1.55
C MET A 152 2.91 7.78 -0.19
N ALA A 153 3.05 6.89 0.78
CA ALA A 153 3.42 7.20 2.17
C ALA A 153 2.49 8.21 2.89
N ALA A 154 1.25 8.36 2.40
CA ALA A 154 0.22 9.23 2.94
C ALA A 154 -0.64 8.48 3.99
N PHE A 155 -0.03 8.13 5.13
CA PHE A 155 -0.66 7.27 6.13
C PHE A 155 -1.92 7.85 6.80
N VAL A 156 -2.00 9.16 6.99
CA VAL A 156 -3.21 9.80 7.57
C VAL A 156 -4.40 9.69 6.60
N PRO A 157 -4.28 10.06 5.31
CA PRO A 157 -5.30 9.73 4.32
C PRO A 157 -5.59 8.23 4.19
N ALA A 158 -4.58 7.36 4.23
CA ALA A 158 -4.79 5.91 4.18
C ALA A 158 -5.70 5.44 5.31
N ALA A 159 -5.44 5.88 6.55
CA ALA A 159 -6.27 5.57 7.70
C ALA A 159 -7.71 6.04 7.50
N LYS A 160 -7.93 7.25 6.95
CA LYS A 160 -9.27 7.78 6.66
C LYS A 160 -10.05 6.82 5.75
N TYR A 161 -9.49 6.42 4.61
CA TYR A 161 -10.19 5.55 3.66
C TYR A 161 -10.36 4.11 4.17
N LEU A 162 -9.33 3.54 4.81
CA LEU A 162 -9.42 2.19 5.38
C LEU A 162 -10.43 2.11 6.54
N ASN A 163 -10.56 3.17 7.34
CA ASN A 163 -11.62 3.25 8.34
C ASN A 163 -13.01 3.30 7.71
N ARG A 164 -13.20 4.05 6.62
CA ARG A 164 -14.46 4.03 5.87
C ARG A 164 -14.77 2.65 5.32
N ALA A 165 -13.78 1.94 4.78
CA ALA A 165 -13.95 0.55 4.34
C ALA A 165 -14.41 -0.35 5.51
N LEU A 166 -13.74 -0.27 6.66
CA LEU A 166 -14.09 -1.03 7.85
C LEU A 166 -15.50 -0.72 8.35
N THR A 167 -15.84 0.56 8.52
CA THR A 167 -17.17 0.97 9.00
C THR A 167 -18.28 0.53 8.05
N ASN A 168 -18.09 0.70 6.74
CA ASN A 168 -19.07 0.24 5.75
C ASN A 168 -19.18 -1.29 5.72
N LEU A 169 -18.08 -2.02 5.91
CA LEU A 169 -18.07 -3.47 6.03
C LEU A 169 -18.89 -3.95 7.23
N GLU A 170 -18.69 -3.35 8.41
CA GLU A 170 -19.38 -3.73 9.64
C GLU A 170 -20.87 -3.37 9.63
N ILE A 171 -21.25 -2.26 9.00
CA ILE A 171 -22.64 -1.76 9.01
C ILE A 171 -23.47 -2.32 7.85
N LYS A 172 -22.89 -2.49 6.66
CA LYS A 172 -23.63 -2.80 5.43
C LYS A 172 -23.56 -4.26 5.02
N ILE A 173 -22.62 -5.05 5.55
CA ILE A 173 -22.46 -6.47 5.19
C ILE A 173 -22.84 -7.34 6.38
N ALA A 174 -23.81 -8.24 6.18
CA ALA A 174 -24.19 -9.21 7.19
C ALA A 174 -23.12 -10.32 7.29
N ASP A 175 -22.55 -10.49 8.50
CA ASP A 175 -21.52 -11.51 8.79
C ASP A 175 -20.33 -11.45 7.81
N PRO A 176 -19.55 -10.34 7.80
CA PRO A 176 -18.53 -10.08 6.79
C PRO A 176 -17.39 -11.10 6.80
N TRP A 177 -17.01 -11.62 7.98
CA TRP A 177 -15.97 -12.65 8.10
C TRP A 177 -16.36 -13.96 7.42
N ARG A 178 -17.65 -14.30 7.37
CA ARG A 178 -18.12 -15.51 6.68
C ARG A 178 -18.41 -15.27 5.20
N THR A 179 -18.99 -14.12 4.86
CA THR A 179 -19.50 -13.85 3.51
C THR A 179 -18.51 -13.16 2.59
N GLN A 180 -17.52 -12.44 3.14
CA GLN A 180 -16.54 -11.63 2.43
C GLN A 180 -15.15 -11.77 3.08
N TYR A 181 -14.75 -13.02 3.37
CA TYR A 181 -13.55 -13.33 4.16
C TYR A 181 -12.29 -12.59 3.68
N ASP A 182 -11.96 -12.70 2.38
CA ASP A 182 -10.72 -12.11 1.84
C ASP A 182 -10.72 -10.58 1.95
N LEU A 183 -11.84 -9.94 1.61
CA LEU A 183 -11.99 -8.49 1.72
C LEU A 183 -11.91 -8.04 3.19
N CYS A 184 -12.58 -8.76 4.09
CA CYS A 184 -12.54 -8.49 5.51
C CYS A 184 -11.10 -8.61 6.04
N MET A 185 -10.44 -9.71 5.72
CA MET A 185 -9.05 -9.97 6.09
C MET A 185 -8.12 -8.85 5.61
N GLU A 186 -8.25 -8.42 4.36
CA GLU A 186 -7.42 -7.37 3.77
C GLU A 186 -7.68 -5.99 4.40
N VAL A 187 -8.94 -5.62 4.67
CA VAL A 187 -9.30 -4.36 5.34
C VAL A 187 -8.71 -4.30 6.75
N TYR A 188 -8.94 -5.34 7.57
CA TYR A 188 -8.44 -5.36 8.95
C TYR A 188 -6.92 -5.37 9.00
N ARG A 189 -6.26 -6.17 8.14
CA ARG A 189 -4.79 -6.21 8.05
C ARG A 189 -4.21 -4.85 7.68
N SER A 190 -4.68 -4.27 6.58
CA SER A 190 -4.18 -2.99 6.06
C SER A 190 -4.40 -1.86 7.06
N LEU A 191 -5.60 -1.76 7.65
CA LEU A 191 -5.87 -0.74 8.64
C LEU A 191 -5.04 -0.94 9.90
N SER A 192 -4.86 -2.17 10.37
CA SER A 192 -4.04 -2.45 11.55
C SER A 192 -2.60 -1.96 11.38
N GLU A 193 -1.99 -2.21 10.21
CA GLU A 193 -0.64 -1.77 9.91
C GLU A 193 -0.53 -0.24 9.84
N VAL A 194 -1.50 0.43 9.22
CA VAL A 194 -1.53 1.89 9.13
C VAL A 194 -1.72 2.52 10.51
N GLU A 195 -2.65 2.04 11.32
CA GLU A 195 -2.90 2.56 12.68
C GLU A 195 -1.67 2.37 13.59
N LEU A 196 -1.02 1.20 13.52
CA LEU A 196 0.24 0.94 14.24
C LEU A 196 1.39 1.85 13.75
N THR A 197 1.45 2.14 12.45
CA THR A 197 2.45 3.06 11.87
C THR A 197 2.24 4.50 12.31
N LEU A 198 0.98 4.93 12.44
CA LEU A 198 0.59 6.24 12.98
C LEU A 198 0.76 6.35 14.51
N GLY A 199 1.12 5.26 15.19
CA GLY A 199 1.30 5.22 16.64
C GLY A 199 0.01 4.97 17.43
N ASN A 200 -1.11 4.68 16.77
CA ASN A 200 -2.40 4.35 17.40
C ASN A 200 -2.40 2.87 17.85
N TYR A 201 -1.55 2.55 18.82
CA TYR A 201 -1.26 1.18 19.24
C TYR A 201 -2.50 0.40 19.69
N GLU A 202 -3.38 1.01 20.49
CA GLU A 202 -4.57 0.36 21.03
C GLU A 202 -5.51 -0.10 19.91
N LYS A 203 -5.78 0.78 18.95
CA LYS A 203 -6.64 0.47 17.81
C LYS A 203 -5.99 -0.55 16.88
N GLY A 204 -4.72 -0.33 16.53
CA GLY A 204 -3.97 -1.24 15.68
C GLY A 204 -3.90 -2.65 16.26
N SER A 205 -3.63 -2.78 17.56
CA SER A 205 -3.56 -4.07 18.24
C SER A 205 -4.91 -4.78 18.36
N MET A 206 -6.02 -4.05 18.56
CA MET A 206 -7.37 -4.63 18.48
C MET A 206 -7.67 -5.19 17.08
N LEU A 207 -7.31 -4.46 16.02
CA LEU A 207 -7.49 -4.91 14.64
C LEU A 207 -6.62 -6.14 14.33
N CYS A 208 -5.35 -6.15 14.77
CA CYS A 208 -4.50 -7.34 14.64
C CYS A 208 -5.10 -8.55 15.36
N ARG A 209 -5.73 -8.36 16.53
CA ARG A 209 -6.39 -9.44 17.25
C ARG A 209 -7.58 -10.00 16.47
N ALA A 210 -8.39 -9.15 15.86
CA ALA A 210 -9.48 -9.59 14.99
C ALA A 210 -8.96 -10.42 13.80
N VAL A 211 -7.83 -10.03 13.21
CA VAL A 211 -7.16 -10.83 12.17
C VAL A 211 -6.73 -12.20 12.69
N ILE A 212 -6.08 -12.25 13.86
CA ILE A 212 -5.61 -13.52 14.46
C ILE A 212 -6.80 -14.44 14.76
N ASP A 213 -7.84 -13.91 15.41
CA ASP A 213 -9.01 -14.69 15.81
C ASP A 213 -9.78 -15.26 14.61
N ASN A 214 -9.72 -14.58 13.46
CA ASN A 214 -10.34 -15.01 12.20
C ASN A 214 -9.36 -15.64 11.19
N SER A 215 -8.10 -15.85 11.55
CA SER A 215 -7.08 -16.39 10.63
C SER A 215 -7.24 -17.88 10.34
N GLY A 216 -8.04 -18.61 11.13
CA GLY A 216 -8.16 -20.07 11.06
C GLY A 216 -6.79 -20.73 11.23
N ASP A 217 -6.41 -21.57 10.27
CA ASP A 217 -5.10 -22.24 10.24
C ASP A 217 -4.03 -21.45 9.47
N SER A 218 -4.34 -20.24 9.00
CA SER A 218 -3.40 -19.42 8.22
C SER A 218 -2.32 -18.79 9.11
N ILE A 219 -1.21 -19.51 9.27
CA ILE A 219 0.00 -19.03 9.94
C ILE A 219 0.52 -17.75 9.27
N GLU A 220 0.35 -17.61 7.97
CA GLU A 220 0.79 -16.42 7.21
C GLU A 220 0.09 -15.15 7.69
N ASN A 221 -1.25 -15.19 7.81
CA ASN A 221 -2.04 -14.06 8.28
C ASN A 221 -1.62 -13.64 9.70
N VAL A 222 -1.41 -14.61 10.60
CA VAL A 222 -0.98 -14.35 11.97
C VAL A 222 0.41 -13.71 12.02
N ILE A 223 1.36 -14.25 11.25
CA ILE A 223 2.73 -13.74 11.26
C ILE A 223 2.80 -12.32 10.72
N GLN A 224 2.03 -12.00 9.68
CA GLN A 224 2.07 -10.66 9.10
C GLN A 224 1.63 -9.58 10.10
N VAL A 225 0.52 -9.79 10.82
CA VAL A 225 0.09 -8.82 11.83
C VAL A 225 1.01 -8.81 13.06
N ASN A 226 1.62 -9.95 13.40
CA ASN A 226 2.64 -10.01 14.43
C ASN A 226 3.87 -9.16 14.07
N SER A 227 4.31 -9.16 12.81
CA SER A 227 5.42 -8.31 12.36
C SER A 227 5.10 -6.82 12.53
N SER A 228 3.87 -6.39 12.21
CA SER A 228 3.44 -5.01 12.44
C SER A 228 3.41 -4.66 13.93
N LEU A 229 2.93 -5.58 14.78
CA LEU A 229 2.96 -5.41 16.24
C LEU A 229 4.37 -5.34 16.80
N VAL A 230 5.30 -6.17 16.32
CA VAL A 230 6.72 -6.15 16.71
C VAL A 230 7.31 -4.78 16.43
N MET A 231 7.12 -4.24 15.21
CA MET A 231 7.60 -2.91 14.86
C MET A 231 7.01 -1.82 15.77
N ALA A 232 5.71 -1.88 16.07
CA ALA A 232 5.07 -0.92 16.97
C ALA A 232 5.59 -1.02 18.41
N LEU A 233 5.74 -2.24 18.94
CA LEU A 233 6.29 -2.48 20.28
C LEU A 233 7.74 -2.00 20.39
N SER A 234 8.55 -2.16 19.35
CA SER A 234 9.92 -1.64 19.32
C SER A 234 9.95 -0.11 19.43
N ARG A 235 9.05 0.61 18.75
CA ARG A 235 8.93 2.08 18.86
C ARG A 235 8.48 2.54 20.25
N LEU A 236 7.73 1.69 20.96
CA LEU A 236 7.31 1.93 22.35
C LEU A 236 8.35 1.48 23.38
N GLU A 237 9.57 1.11 22.96
CA GLU A 237 10.64 0.58 23.82
C GLU A 237 10.25 -0.71 24.59
N ARG A 238 9.24 -1.43 24.10
CA ARG A 238 8.73 -2.68 24.69
C ARG A 238 9.38 -3.90 24.05
N SER A 239 10.71 -3.86 23.88
CA SER A 239 11.49 -4.86 23.12
C SER A 239 11.38 -6.28 23.69
N GLY A 240 11.14 -6.42 25.01
CA GLY A 240 10.90 -7.72 25.63
C GLY A 240 9.59 -8.38 25.19
N GLU A 241 8.55 -7.58 24.91
CA GLU A 241 7.28 -8.08 24.38
C GLU A 241 7.39 -8.35 22.87
N ALA A 242 8.04 -7.45 22.13
CA ALA A 242 8.33 -7.63 20.71
C ALA A 242 9.11 -8.94 20.46
N MET A 243 10.18 -9.18 21.24
CA MET A 243 10.97 -10.40 21.14
C MET A 243 10.15 -11.67 21.44
N LYS A 244 9.23 -11.63 22.42
CA LYS A 244 8.35 -12.77 22.71
C LYS A 244 7.45 -13.07 21.51
N LEU A 245 6.93 -12.04 20.85
CA LEU A 245 6.05 -12.18 19.70
C LEU A 245 6.79 -12.77 18.49
N ASP A 246 8.01 -12.31 18.20
CA ASP A 246 8.87 -12.91 17.16
C ASP A 246 9.18 -14.38 17.44
N LEU A 247 9.51 -14.72 18.69
CA LEU A 247 9.76 -16.11 19.07
C LEU A 247 8.50 -16.97 18.94
N GLN A 248 7.32 -16.44 19.24
CA GLN A 248 6.05 -17.15 19.01
C GLN A 248 5.82 -17.38 17.52
N SER A 249 6.00 -16.36 16.66
CA SER A 249 5.91 -16.50 15.21
C SER A 249 6.88 -17.55 14.66
N LEU A 250 8.14 -17.55 15.12
CA LEU A 250 9.12 -18.58 14.73
C LEU A 250 8.77 -19.97 15.25
N LYS A 251 8.10 -20.07 16.41
CA LYS A 251 7.59 -21.34 16.95
C LYS A 251 6.49 -21.90 16.06
N MET A 252 5.57 -21.06 15.57
CA MET A 252 4.52 -21.46 14.64
C MET A 252 5.10 -21.99 13.33
N LEU A 253 6.18 -21.37 12.84
CA LEU A 253 6.92 -21.88 11.68
C LEU A 253 7.70 -23.17 11.97
N GLY A 254 8.03 -23.46 13.23
CA GLY A 254 8.86 -24.60 13.62
C GLY A 254 10.32 -24.50 13.14
N THR A 255 10.78 -23.29 12.80
CA THR A 255 12.10 -23.06 12.20
C THR A 255 13.16 -22.60 13.20
N PHE A 256 12.75 -22.20 14.41
CA PHE A 256 13.65 -21.67 15.44
C PHE A 256 13.51 -22.39 16.79
N PRO A 257 14.62 -22.71 17.48
CA PRO A 257 14.58 -23.29 18.82
C PRO A 257 14.22 -22.22 19.86
N MET A 258 13.48 -22.60 20.92
CA MET A 258 13.04 -21.66 21.97
C MET A 258 13.99 -21.56 23.18
N ARG A 259 15.02 -22.41 23.22
CA ARG A 259 15.95 -22.55 24.36
C ARG A 259 17.36 -22.85 23.86
N ASN A 260 18.33 -22.75 24.77
CA ASN A 260 19.74 -23.09 24.52
C ASN A 260 20.38 -22.27 23.39
N HIS A 261 20.00 -20.99 23.27
CA HIS A 261 20.37 -20.17 22.11
C HIS A 261 21.88 -20.07 21.90
N LEU A 262 22.68 -19.87 22.97
CA LEU A 262 24.15 -19.80 22.87
C LEU A 262 24.78 -21.10 22.37
N LEU A 263 24.36 -22.26 22.89
CA LEU A 263 24.87 -23.55 22.44
C LEU A 263 24.53 -23.82 20.97
N LEU A 264 23.31 -23.48 20.57
CA LEU A 264 22.86 -23.63 19.19
C LEU A 264 23.54 -22.64 18.25
N ALA A 265 23.88 -21.45 18.73
CA ALA A 265 24.65 -20.45 17.99
C ALA A 265 26.07 -20.95 17.72
N LEU A 266 26.75 -21.52 18.71
CA LEU A 266 28.08 -22.14 18.55
C LEU A 266 28.05 -23.28 17.51
N ARG A 267 27.03 -24.12 17.59
CA ARG A 267 26.81 -25.22 16.64
C ARG A 267 26.60 -24.68 15.22
N ASP A 268 25.74 -23.68 15.05
CA ASP A 268 25.43 -23.10 13.74
C ASP A 268 26.64 -22.34 13.18
N PHE A 269 27.39 -21.64 14.01
CA PHE A 269 28.62 -20.95 13.63
C PHE A 269 29.69 -21.93 13.13
N SER A 270 29.82 -23.08 13.80
CA SER A 270 30.71 -24.14 13.35
C SER A 270 30.36 -24.67 11.96
N LYS A 271 29.05 -24.70 11.61
CA LYS A 271 28.59 -25.08 10.26
C LYS A 271 28.92 -23.99 9.24
N VAL A 272 28.67 -22.73 9.58
CA VAL A 272 29.03 -21.57 8.74
C VAL A 272 30.53 -21.55 8.45
N LYS A 273 31.38 -21.69 9.47
CA LYS A 273 32.84 -21.77 9.31
C LYS A 273 33.25 -22.92 8.37
N LYS A 274 32.69 -24.11 8.55
CA LYS A 274 32.96 -25.27 7.69
C LYS A 274 32.51 -25.05 6.25
N TYR A 275 31.40 -24.32 6.04
CA TYR A 275 30.91 -23.99 4.71
C TYR A 275 31.89 -23.05 3.99
N PHE A 276 32.28 -21.95 4.64
CA PHE A 276 33.23 -20.99 4.08
C PHE A 276 34.62 -21.61 3.87
N ALA A 277 35.06 -22.54 4.71
CA ALA A 277 36.32 -23.26 4.48
C ALA A 277 36.31 -24.14 3.21
N LYS A 278 35.14 -24.48 2.68
CA LYS A 278 34.97 -25.39 1.52
C LYS A 278 34.58 -24.69 0.22
N HIS A 279 34.08 -23.45 0.28
CA HIS A 279 33.54 -22.75 -0.87
C HIS A 279 34.21 -21.39 -1.03
N THR A 280 34.40 -20.96 -2.27
CA THR A 280 34.95 -19.64 -2.61
C THR A 280 33.88 -18.54 -2.45
N ASP A 281 34.30 -17.28 -2.46
CA ASP A 281 33.38 -16.14 -2.42
C ASP A 281 32.51 -16.05 -3.66
N GLU A 282 33.08 -16.31 -4.83
CA GLU A 282 32.36 -16.38 -6.10
C GLU A 282 31.25 -17.45 -6.06
N HIS A 283 31.48 -18.60 -5.42
CA HIS A 283 30.44 -19.60 -5.26
C HIS A 283 29.28 -19.09 -4.41
N VAL A 284 29.57 -18.39 -3.31
CA VAL A 284 28.54 -17.85 -2.41
C VAL A 284 27.71 -16.76 -3.09
N LEU A 285 28.36 -15.88 -3.86
CA LEU A 285 27.69 -14.81 -4.60
C LEU A 285 26.81 -15.33 -5.74
N ASN A 286 27.12 -16.52 -6.27
CA ASN A 286 26.34 -17.18 -7.32
C ASN A 286 25.32 -18.20 -6.78
N LEU A 287 25.04 -18.21 -5.47
CA LEU A 287 23.97 -19.03 -4.93
C LEU A 287 22.62 -18.62 -5.53
N PRO A 288 21.71 -19.58 -5.81
CA PRO A 288 20.40 -19.26 -6.36
C PRO A 288 19.60 -18.38 -5.40
N GLN A 289 18.62 -17.65 -5.92
CA GLN A 289 17.70 -16.89 -5.08
C GLN A 289 16.84 -17.84 -4.24
N MET A 290 16.60 -17.46 -2.98
CA MET A 290 15.70 -18.19 -2.09
C MET A 290 14.27 -18.17 -2.64
N THR A 291 13.64 -19.35 -2.71
CA THR A 291 12.27 -19.51 -3.25
C THR A 291 11.24 -19.94 -2.22
N ASP A 292 11.63 -20.68 -1.18
CA ASP A 292 10.71 -21.21 -0.17
C ASP A 292 10.07 -20.07 0.66
N PRO A 293 8.73 -19.89 0.59
CA PRO A 293 8.04 -18.78 1.27
C PRO A 293 8.14 -18.89 2.80
N LYS A 294 8.16 -20.10 3.35
CA LYS A 294 8.29 -20.33 4.79
C LYS A 294 9.67 -19.93 5.30
N ILE A 295 10.71 -20.18 4.50
CA ILE A 295 12.07 -19.75 4.83
C ILE A 295 12.21 -18.24 4.67
N LYS A 296 11.63 -17.63 3.61
CA LYS A 296 11.59 -16.17 3.48
C LYS A 296 10.96 -15.50 4.71
N MET A 297 9.78 -15.97 5.11
CA MET A 297 9.11 -15.50 6.34
C MET A 297 10.02 -15.65 7.57
N THR A 298 10.71 -16.77 7.69
CA THR A 298 11.68 -16.99 8.78
C THR A 298 12.82 -15.98 8.71
N MET A 299 13.36 -15.67 7.52
CA MET A 299 14.43 -14.69 7.33
C MET A 299 13.99 -13.29 7.76
N THR A 300 12.76 -12.89 7.41
CA THR A 300 12.17 -11.61 7.81
C THR A 300 11.99 -11.51 9.32
N ILE A 301 11.45 -12.54 9.97
CA ILE A 301 11.31 -12.54 11.44
C ILE A 301 12.68 -12.53 12.12
N LEU A 302 13.65 -13.30 11.61
CA LEU A 302 15.01 -13.30 12.16
C LEU A 302 15.69 -11.93 12.04
N PHE A 303 15.43 -11.19 10.96
CA PHE A 303 15.93 -9.84 10.76
C PHE A 303 15.46 -8.90 11.89
N PHE A 304 14.15 -8.88 12.19
CA PHE A 304 13.61 -8.08 13.29
C PHE A 304 14.03 -8.60 14.67
N LEU A 305 14.07 -9.93 14.85
CA LEU A 305 14.45 -10.57 16.11
C LEU A 305 15.84 -10.13 16.59
N ILE A 306 16.77 -9.90 15.66
CA ILE A 306 18.12 -9.43 15.97
C ILE A 306 18.07 -8.11 16.75
N ASP A 307 17.33 -7.13 16.24
CA ASP A 307 17.21 -5.79 16.82
C ASP A 307 16.49 -5.83 18.17
N VAL A 308 15.32 -6.47 18.22
CA VAL A 308 14.54 -6.55 19.47
C VAL A 308 15.27 -7.34 20.56
N ALA A 309 16.03 -8.39 20.20
CA ALA A 309 16.83 -9.15 21.17
C ALA A 309 18.03 -8.34 21.67
N TYR A 310 18.61 -7.46 20.84
CA TYR A 310 19.65 -6.53 21.26
C TYR A 310 19.10 -5.54 22.31
N HIS A 311 18.00 -4.88 22.00
CA HIS A 311 17.36 -3.91 22.89
C HIS A 311 16.79 -4.56 24.17
N ALA A 312 16.36 -5.82 24.11
CA ALA A 312 15.94 -6.59 25.28
C ALA A 312 17.11 -7.16 26.11
N GLY A 313 18.37 -6.89 25.75
CA GLY A 313 19.56 -7.40 26.44
C GLY A 313 19.78 -8.91 26.28
N CYS A 314 19.05 -9.57 25.39
CA CYS A 314 19.03 -11.02 25.20
C CYS A 314 20.08 -11.48 24.18
N LYS A 315 21.37 -11.27 24.52
CA LYS A 315 22.53 -11.54 23.64
C LYS A 315 22.53 -12.94 23.00
N GLY A 316 22.15 -13.97 23.74
CA GLY A 316 22.12 -15.34 23.22
C GLY A 316 21.13 -15.52 22.06
N THR A 317 19.94 -14.93 22.17
CA THR A 317 18.90 -14.94 21.13
C THR A 317 19.38 -14.18 19.90
N MET A 318 19.93 -12.98 20.10
CA MET A 318 20.49 -12.15 19.04
C MET A 318 21.58 -12.88 18.24
N ILE A 319 22.58 -13.46 18.92
CA ILE A 319 23.68 -14.20 18.27
C ILE A 319 23.14 -15.40 17.48
N LEU A 320 22.20 -16.15 18.06
CA LEU A 320 21.59 -17.28 17.37
C LEU A 320 20.83 -16.82 16.12
N ALA A 321 20.05 -15.75 16.22
CA ALA A 321 19.27 -15.22 15.10
C ALA A 321 20.18 -14.84 13.92
N MET A 322 21.24 -14.06 14.17
CA MET A 322 22.22 -13.68 13.14
C MET A 322 22.87 -14.90 12.46
N VAL A 323 23.42 -15.82 13.25
CA VAL A 323 24.14 -16.98 12.71
C VAL A 323 23.19 -17.95 12.00
N ARG A 324 21.94 -18.07 12.48
CA ARG A 324 20.91 -18.88 11.83
C ARG A 324 20.51 -18.30 10.48
N GLN A 325 20.37 -16.98 10.37
CA GLN A 325 20.03 -16.29 9.13
C GLN A 325 21.06 -16.58 8.03
N ILE A 326 22.36 -16.50 8.35
CA ILE A 326 23.42 -16.90 7.41
C ILE A 326 23.33 -18.38 7.05
N ARG A 327 23.15 -19.24 8.05
CA ARG A 327 23.05 -20.69 7.80
C ARG A 327 21.88 -21.03 6.87
N LEU A 328 20.75 -20.34 7.01
CA LEU A 328 19.59 -20.51 6.13
C LEU A 328 19.90 -20.00 4.73
N MET A 329 20.51 -18.82 4.59
CA MET A 329 20.95 -18.27 3.31
C MET A 329 21.90 -19.24 2.55
N LEU A 330 22.94 -19.73 3.23
CA LEU A 330 23.91 -20.67 2.62
C LEU A 330 23.30 -22.01 2.21
N LYS A 331 22.13 -22.37 2.78
CA LYS A 331 21.45 -23.64 2.49
C LYS A 331 20.32 -23.48 1.47
N HIS A 332 19.61 -22.36 1.49
CA HIS A 332 18.35 -22.16 0.77
C HIS A 332 18.44 -21.07 -0.30
N GLY A 333 19.58 -20.39 -0.44
CA GLY A 333 19.80 -19.35 -1.43
C GLY A 333 19.86 -17.94 -0.86
N LEU A 334 20.20 -16.98 -1.72
CA LEU A 334 20.33 -15.57 -1.36
C LEU A 334 18.95 -14.90 -1.19
N CYS A 335 18.86 -13.97 -0.25
CA CYS A 335 17.73 -13.06 -0.08
C CYS A 335 18.23 -11.70 0.43
N ALA A 336 17.42 -10.64 0.29
CA ALA A 336 17.81 -9.29 0.66
C ALA A 336 18.20 -9.17 2.15
N GLU A 337 17.46 -9.84 3.03
CA GLU A 337 17.71 -9.88 4.47
C GLU A 337 19.05 -10.58 4.81
N GLY A 338 19.52 -11.47 3.91
CA GLY A 338 20.79 -12.18 4.05
C GLY A 338 22.02 -11.27 3.95
N ALA A 339 21.96 -10.20 3.16
CA ALA A 339 23.07 -9.25 3.02
C ALA A 339 23.36 -8.52 4.34
N TYR A 340 22.32 -8.07 5.04
CA TYR A 340 22.46 -7.49 6.38
C TYR A 340 23.02 -8.52 7.38
N ALA A 341 22.54 -9.76 7.31
CA ALA A 341 23.00 -10.85 8.18
C ALA A 341 24.51 -11.10 8.07
N LEU A 342 25.05 -11.03 6.84
CA LEU A 342 26.49 -11.17 6.58
C LEU A 342 27.31 -10.08 7.29
N THR A 343 26.92 -8.81 7.15
CA THR A 343 27.58 -7.69 7.84
C THR A 343 27.49 -7.86 9.36
N ALA A 344 26.29 -8.15 9.88
CA ALA A 344 26.05 -8.29 11.32
C ALA A 344 26.85 -9.45 11.93
N ALA A 345 26.94 -10.58 11.23
CA ALA A 345 27.74 -11.70 11.69
C ALA A 345 29.25 -11.48 11.56
N GLY A 346 29.70 -10.61 10.64
CA GLY A 346 31.08 -10.15 10.61
C GLY A 346 31.49 -9.54 11.96
N SER A 347 30.63 -8.69 12.54
CA SER A 347 30.84 -8.10 13.86
C SER A 347 30.86 -9.15 14.99
N ILE A 348 29.99 -10.16 14.93
CA ILE A 348 29.99 -11.28 15.89
C ILE A 348 31.23 -12.16 15.75
N ALA A 349 31.66 -12.45 14.53
CA ALA A 349 32.82 -13.27 14.24
C ALA A 349 34.06 -12.72 14.93
N ILE A 350 34.24 -11.39 14.97
CA ILE A 350 35.31 -10.73 15.74
C ILE A 350 34.97 -10.72 17.23
N SER A 351 33.85 -10.12 17.62
CA SER A 351 33.59 -9.78 19.03
C SER A 351 33.45 -11.00 19.93
N VAL A 352 32.71 -12.02 19.46
CA VAL A 352 32.35 -13.24 20.21
C VAL A 352 33.32 -14.38 19.89
N PHE A 353 33.61 -14.62 18.61
CA PHE A 353 34.37 -15.81 18.19
C PHE A 353 35.86 -15.54 17.91
N LYS A 354 36.32 -14.28 18.03
CA LYS A 354 37.72 -13.87 17.82
C LYS A 354 38.29 -14.32 16.47
N ASN A 355 37.46 -14.40 15.44
CA ASN A 355 37.81 -14.84 14.09
C ASN A 355 37.78 -13.66 13.10
N VAL A 356 38.92 -12.97 12.98
CA VAL A 356 39.08 -11.77 12.14
C VAL A 356 39.02 -12.08 10.65
N GLU A 357 39.58 -13.22 10.22
CA GLU A 357 39.60 -13.62 8.81
C GLU A 357 38.19 -13.87 8.28
N LEU A 358 37.40 -14.66 9.01
CA LEU A 358 36.00 -14.90 8.64
C LEU A 358 35.19 -13.61 8.65
N SER A 359 35.45 -12.70 9.58
CA SER A 359 34.76 -11.42 9.63
C SER A 359 35.01 -10.55 8.40
N LYS A 360 36.28 -10.37 8.01
CA LYS A 360 36.64 -9.61 6.80
C LYS A 360 35.96 -10.17 5.57
N ARG A 361 35.91 -11.50 5.47
CA ARG A 361 35.28 -12.22 4.38
C ARG A 361 33.76 -12.01 4.34
N LEU A 362 33.09 -12.17 5.48
CA LEU A 362 31.63 -11.95 5.62
C LEU A 362 31.24 -10.50 5.27
N CYS A 363 31.98 -9.51 5.76
CA CYS A 363 31.75 -8.10 5.44
C CYS A 363 32.11 -7.73 4.00
N GLY A 364 32.99 -8.50 3.34
CA GLY A 364 33.31 -8.32 1.93
C GLY A 364 32.18 -8.79 1.01
N LEU A 365 31.53 -9.90 1.37
CA LEU A 365 30.41 -10.49 0.63
C LEU A 365 29.09 -9.72 0.77
N SER A 366 28.97 -8.83 1.74
CA SER A 366 27.77 -8.02 1.94
C SER A 366 27.76 -6.72 1.14
N ARG A 367 28.89 -6.37 0.50
CA ARG A 367 29.02 -5.25 -0.43
C ARG A 367 28.73 -5.73 -1.84
#